data_AF-A0A161IJ99-F1
#
_entry.id   AF-A0A161IJ99-F1
#
_cell.length_a   1.000
_cell.length_b   1.000
_cell.length_c   1.000
_cell.angle_alpha   90.00
_cell.angle_beta   90.00
_cell.angle_gamma   90.00
#
_symmetry.space_group_name_H-M   'P 1'
#
loop_
_entity.id
_entity.type
_entity.pdbx_description
1 polymer ?
#
loop_
_entity_poly.entity_id
_entity_poly.type
_entity_poly.pdbx_seq_one_letter_code
_entity_poly.pdbx_strand_id
1 'polypeptide(L)'
;MTGDDANDKAPTNPAAQAARYPRPTVGLDEAEWVWRHLGVEALRPDGRPETVRLAVIAGLTRATGARYGDLLRVRVDDLDLGPAGAAGRGRVAGERGAGEGRVLVRHGKHRTPRRHRVPGDVLLVLRHWMTVREELAAELEGSVPRALLLTVHHTHDNGTTVASGLPITRQGLVLSWRRFVLRTNARYGATRPPLPTRFEQVRRAWCDAGVPDLGVEVVTSEQG
;
A
#
# COMPACT_ATOMS: atom_id res chain seq x y z
N MET A 1 -62.89 -8.57 -1.26
CA MET A 1 -62.19 -9.83 -0.88
C MET A 1 -61.57 -10.37 -2.14
N THR A 2 -60.27 -10.56 -2.32
CA THR A 2 -59.06 -10.34 -1.50
C THR A 2 -57.92 -10.58 -2.51
N GLY A 3 -56.97 -9.64 -2.61
CA GLY A 3 -55.78 -9.81 -3.44
C GLY A 3 -54.76 -10.68 -2.73
N ASP A 4 -54.01 -11.46 -3.50
CA ASP A 4 -52.97 -12.37 -3.01
C ASP A 4 -51.71 -12.18 -3.87
N ASP A 5 -50.97 -11.10 -3.57
CA ASP A 5 -49.60 -10.86 -4.03
C ASP A 5 -48.69 -10.87 -2.79
N ALA A 6 -48.42 -12.07 -2.26
CA ALA A 6 -47.47 -12.27 -1.18
C ALA A 6 -46.06 -12.48 -1.75
N ASN A 7 -45.37 -11.35 -1.88
CA ASN A 7 -43.94 -11.16 -2.06
C ASN A 7 -43.10 -12.10 -1.15
N ASP A 8 -42.55 -13.16 -1.73
CA ASP A 8 -41.59 -14.07 -1.08
C ASP A 8 -40.21 -13.39 -0.96
N LYS A 9 -40.04 -12.58 0.08
CA LYS A 9 -38.72 -12.15 0.56
C LYS A 9 -38.30 -13.05 1.71
N ALA A 10 -37.58 -14.12 1.37
CA ALA A 10 -36.83 -14.90 2.34
C ALA A 10 -35.93 -13.97 3.20
N PRO A 11 -36.00 -14.06 4.55
CA PRO A 11 -35.19 -13.22 5.41
C PRO A 11 -33.71 -13.62 5.33
N THR A 12 -32.86 -12.72 4.86
CA THR A 12 -31.41 -12.90 4.86
C THR A 12 -30.92 -12.81 6.30
N ASN A 13 -30.54 -13.95 6.88
CA ASN A 13 -30.09 -14.06 8.27
C ASN A 13 -28.77 -13.29 8.49
N PRO A 14 -28.74 -12.19 9.27
CA PRO A 14 -27.54 -11.40 9.51
C PRO A 14 -26.47 -12.17 10.31
N ALA A 15 -26.82 -13.27 10.98
CA ALA A 15 -25.87 -14.15 11.68
C ALA A 15 -24.90 -14.88 10.73
N ALA A 16 -25.31 -15.16 9.47
CA ALA A 16 -24.45 -15.81 8.47
C ALA A 16 -23.37 -14.86 7.89
N GLN A 17 -23.57 -13.54 8.01
CA GLN A 17 -22.57 -12.54 7.58
C GLN A 17 -21.53 -12.22 8.66
N ALA A 18 -21.82 -12.49 9.94
CA ALA A 18 -20.92 -12.26 11.07
C ALA A 18 -19.89 -13.39 11.31
N ALA A 19 -20.19 -14.64 10.90
CA ALA A 19 -19.39 -15.82 11.23
C ALA A 19 -18.07 -16.01 10.42
N ARG A 20 -17.77 -15.16 9.44
CA ARG A 20 -16.56 -15.28 8.56
C ARG A 20 -15.64 -14.06 8.64
N TYR A 21 -15.57 -13.43 9.80
CA TYR A 21 -14.63 -12.36 10.07
C TYR A 21 -13.73 -12.72 11.28
N PRO A 22 -12.41 -12.54 11.18
CA PRO A 22 -11.68 -12.08 10.00
C PRO A 22 -11.64 -13.16 8.89
N ARG A 23 -11.61 -12.72 7.62
CA ARG A 23 -11.42 -13.65 6.49
C ARG A 23 -10.06 -14.35 6.62
N PRO A 24 -9.92 -15.61 6.15
CA PRO A 24 -8.65 -16.33 6.20
C PRO A 24 -7.52 -15.54 5.56
N THR A 25 -6.34 -15.59 6.16
CA THR A 25 -5.11 -15.05 5.58
C THR A 25 -4.68 -15.91 4.39
N VAL A 26 -3.94 -15.31 3.46
CA VAL A 26 -3.20 -16.10 2.47
C VAL A 26 -1.98 -16.75 3.13
N GLY A 27 -1.41 -17.77 2.50
CA GLY A 27 -0.10 -18.28 2.91
C GLY A 27 0.99 -17.23 2.74
N LEU A 28 2.05 -17.30 3.55
CA LEU A 28 3.19 -16.39 3.46
C LEU A 28 3.84 -16.42 2.07
N ASP A 29 4.00 -17.61 1.48
CA ASP A 29 4.59 -17.76 0.15
C ASP A 29 3.81 -17.00 -0.94
N GLU A 30 2.49 -16.93 -0.80
CA GLU A 30 1.62 -16.18 -1.71
C GLU A 30 1.81 -14.67 -1.51
N ALA A 31 1.90 -14.22 -0.25
CA ALA A 31 2.17 -12.82 0.05
C ALA A 31 3.56 -12.38 -0.45
N GLU A 32 4.59 -13.22 -0.25
CA GLU A 32 5.93 -12.99 -0.78
C GLU A 32 5.98 -13.04 -2.31
N TRP A 33 5.14 -13.86 -2.95
CA TRP A 33 5.01 -13.85 -4.39
C TRP A 33 4.39 -12.54 -4.89
N VAL A 34 3.33 -12.04 -4.23
CA VAL A 34 2.73 -10.73 -4.54
C VAL A 34 3.78 -9.62 -4.47
N TRP A 35 4.61 -9.60 -3.42
CA TRP A 35 5.69 -8.62 -3.28
C TRP A 35 6.69 -8.73 -4.43
N ARG A 36 7.24 -9.92 -4.68
CA ARG A 36 8.23 -10.14 -5.75
C ARG A 36 7.67 -9.77 -7.13
N HIS A 37 6.43 -10.15 -7.42
CA HIS A 37 5.79 -9.83 -8.68
C HIS A 37 5.60 -8.32 -8.85
N LEU A 38 5.05 -7.63 -7.86
CA LEU A 38 4.88 -6.18 -7.91
C LEU A 38 6.22 -5.43 -7.99
N GLY A 39 7.22 -5.85 -7.21
CA GLY A 39 8.55 -5.23 -7.20
C GLY A 39 9.24 -5.33 -8.55
N VAL A 40 9.19 -6.51 -9.19
CA VAL A 40 9.74 -6.70 -10.54
C VAL A 40 8.97 -5.87 -11.56
N GLU A 41 7.64 -5.93 -11.58
CA GLU A 41 6.83 -5.22 -12.57
C GLU A 41 6.91 -3.69 -12.42
N ALA A 42 7.11 -3.20 -11.19
CA ALA A 42 7.32 -1.78 -10.93
C ALA A 42 8.66 -1.24 -11.44
N LEU A 43 9.68 -2.08 -11.57
CA LEU A 43 11.03 -1.66 -12.00
C LEU A 43 11.31 -1.97 -13.48
N ARG A 44 10.31 -2.42 -14.23
CA ARG A 44 10.45 -2.58 -15.69
C ARG A 44 10.56 -1.21 -16.37
N PRO A 45 11.30 -1.09 -17.48
CA PRO A 45 11.39 0.17 -18.24
C PRO A 45 10.03 0.76 -18.66
N ASP A 46 9.04 -0.10 -18.87
CA ASP A 46 7.66 0.23 -19.23
C ASP A 46 6.67 0.06 -18.04
N GLY A 47 7.20 0.07 -16.81
CA GLY A 47 6.44 -0.07 -15.58
C GLY A 47 5.37 1.01 -15.45
N ARG A 48 4.11 0.60 -15.38
CA ARG A 48 3.00 1.55 -15.29
C ARG A 48 2.95 2.25 -13.92
N PRO A 49 2.66 3.56 -13.85
CA PRO A 49 2.58 4.29 -12.58
C PRO A 49 1.65 3.64 -11.53
N GLU A 50 0.52 3.05 -11.95
CA GLU A 50 -0.37 2.33 -11.03
C GLU A 50 0.27 1.08 -10.41
N THR A 51 1.16 0.40 -11.14
CA THR A 51 1.93 -0.75 -10.67
C THR A 51 3.00 -0.31 -9.70
N VAL A 52 3.75 0.76 -10.03
CA VAL A 52 4.78 1.33 -9.15
C VAL A 52 4.16 1.76 -7.81
N ARG A 53 3.04 2.50 -7.85
CA ARG A 53 2.31 2.88 -6.63
C ARG A 53 1.87 1.67 -5.81
N LEU A 54 1.36 0.63 -6.46
CA LEU A 54 0.90 -0.57 -5.76
C LEU A 54 2.07 -1.35 -5.15
N ALA A 55 3.22 -1.37 -5.81
CA ALA A 55 4.45 -1.93 -5.27
C ALA A 55 4.94 -1.14 -4.04
N VAL A 56 4.90 0.20 -4.06
CA VAL A 56 5.19 1.02 -2.86
C VAL A 56 4.28 0.63 -1.70
N ILE A 57 2.97 0.49 -1.96
CA ILE A 57 2.00 0.09 -0.93
C ILE A 57 2.33 -1.30 -0.38
N ALA A 58 2.61 -2.27 -1.25
CA ALA A 58 2.94 -3.63 -0.85
C ALA A 58 4.26 -3.67 -0.05
N GLY A 59 5.31 -3.02 -0.54
CA GLY A 59 6.62 -2.97 0.08
C GLY A 59 6.61 -2.28 1.44
N LEU A 60 5.96 -1.11 1.55
CA LEU A 60 5.80 -0.42 2.84
C LEU A 60 4.94 -1.23 3.81
N THR A 61 3.86 -1.84 3.33
CA THR A 61 3.03 -2.72 4.17
C THR A 61 3.82 -3.91 4.69
N ARG A 62 4.60 -4.56 3.82
CA ARG A 62 5.46 -5.69 4.18
C ARG A 62 6.53 -5.28 5.19
N ALA A 63 7.14 -4.11 5.00
CA ALA A 63 8.19 -3.61 5.88
C ALA A 63 7.68 -3.12 7.25
N THR A 64 6.45 -2.61 7.34
CA THR A 64 5.96 -1.88 8.53
C THR A 64 4.70 -2.44 9.17
N GLY A 65 4.00 -3.36 8.49
CA GLY A 65 2.70 -3.88 8.90
C GLY A 65 1.55 -2.87 8.77
N ALA A 66 1.81 -1.67 8.25
CA ALA A 66 0.87 -0.56 8.17
C ALA A 66 -0.40 -0.91 7.36
N ARG A 67 -1.55 -0.39 7.80
CA ARG A 67 -2.79 -0.50 7.02
C ARG A 67 -2.85 0.60 5.96
N TYR A 68 -3.74 0.46 4.98
CA TYR A 68 -4.01 1.52 4.00
C TYR A 68 -4.29 2.88 4.65
N GLY A 69 -5.06 2.90 5.74
CA GLY A 69 -5.34 4.15 6.45
C GLY A 69 -4.08 4.84 6.98
N ASP A 70 -3.08 4.06 7.37
CA ASP A 70 -1.82 4.56 7.94
C ASP A 70 -0.90 5.04 6.81
N LEU A 71 -0.79 4.26 5.72
CA LEU A 71 0.00 4.62 4.54
C LEU A 71 -0.50 5.89 3.83
N LEU A 72 -1.81 6.13 3.82
CA LEU A 72 -2.40 7.36 3.27
C LEU A 72 -1.97 8.64 4.01
N ARG A 73 -1.43 8.51 5.22
CA ARG A 73 -0.95 9.64 6.02
C ARG A 73 0.54 9.88 5.87
N VAL A 74 1.26 8.99 5.18
CA VAL A 74 2.69 9.13 4.94
C VAL A 74 2.90 10.27 3.94
N ARG A 75 3.77 11.19 4.32
CA ARG A 75 4.21 12.31 3.50
C ARG A 75 5.61 12.03 2.95
N VAL A 76 6.02 12.80 1.95
CA VAL A 76 7.40 12.72 1.43
C VAL A 76 8.42 12.98 2.54
N ASP A 77 8.17 13.97 3.40
CA ASP A 77 9.04 14.30 4.53
C ASP A 77 9.09 13.24 5.64
N ASP A 78 8.16 12.28 5.62
CA ASP A 78 8.22 11.13 6.54
C ASP A 78 9.23 10.07 6.06
N LEU A 79 9.76 10.20 4.83
CA LEU A 79 10.75 9.30 4.24
C LEU A 79 12.17 9.84 4.42
N ASP A 80 13.05 8.95 4.86
CA ASP A 80 14.49 9.15 4.79
C ASP A 80 15.08 7.99 3.98
N LEU A 81 15.20 8.22 2.68
CA LEU A 81 15.69 7.25 1.70
C LEU A 81 17.20 6.96 1.84
N GLY A 82 17.93 7.72 2.67
CA GLY A 82 19.38 7.64 2.77
C GLY A 82 20.10 8.17 1.52
N PRO A 83 21.44 8.20 1.53
CA PRO A 83 22.23 8.70 0.41
C PRO A 83 21.96 7.90 -0.88
N ALA A 84 21.80 8.62 -2.00
CA ALA A 84 21.72 8.00 -3.32
C ALA A 84 23.10 7.40 -3.65
N GLY A 85 23.15 6.09 -3.96
CA GLY A 85 24.40 5.42 -4.36
C GLY A 85 25.13 4.61 -3.28
N ALA A 86 24.53 4.37 -2.10
CA ALA A 86 25.09 3.45 -1.09
C ALA A 86 24.93 1.97 -1.48
N ALA A 87 25.36 1.61 -2.69
CA ALA A 87 25.68 0.24 -3.07
C ALA A 87 27.20 0.06 -2.87
N GLY A 88 27.65 -0.20 -1.65
CA GLY A 88 29.04 -0.60 -1.44
C GLY A 88 29.67 -0.23 -0.10
N ARG A 89 30.10 -1.29 0.60
CA ARG A 89 31.19 -1.38 1.60
C ARG A 89 31.14 -0.47 2.84
N GLY A 90 31.01 -1.14 3.98
CA GLY A 90 31.64 -0.71 5.23
C GLY A 90 30.67 -0.60 6.40
N ARG A 91 30.70 -1.58 7.30
CA ARG A 91 30.21 -1.39 8.66
C ARG A 91 31.22 -0.48 9.38
N VAL A 92 30.80 0.74 9.69
CA VAL A 92 31.36 1.49 10.82
C VAL A 92 30.26 1.53 11.88
N ALA A 93 30.65 1.27 13.13
CA ALA A 93 29.76 0.93 14.23
C ALA A 93 28.65 1.98 14.47
N GLY A 94 27.41 1.51 14.63
CA GLY A 94 26.29 2.30 15.16
C GLY A 94 25.48 3.13 14.16
N GLU A 95 25.97 3.34 12.94
CA GLU A 95 25.29 4.12 11.90
C GLU A 95 24.55 3.24 10.89
N ARG A 96 23.49 3.81 10.28
CA ARG A 96 22.56 3.21 9.30
C ARG A 96 23.26 2.18 8.40
N GLY A 97 22.74 0.95 8.34
CA GLY A 97 23.25 -0.06 7.40
C GLY A 97 23.23 0.47 5.97
N ALA A 98 24.35 0.36 5.25
CA ALA A 98 24.43 0.79 3.85
C ALA A 98 23.28 0.15 3.05
N GLY A 99 22.44 0.99 2.42
CA GLY A 99 21.29 0.54 1.63
C GLY A 99 19.94 0.45 2.36
N GLU A 100 19.86 0.80 3.65
CA GLU A 100 18.59 0.85 4.39
C GLU A 100 17.99 2.27 4.40
N GLY A 101 16.68 2.34 4.16
CA GLY A 101 15.85 3.54 4.32
C GLY A 101 15.17 3.62 5.69
N ARG A 102 14.46 4.71 5.96
CA ARG A 102 13.53 4.82 7.08
C ARG A 102 12.23 5.49 6.66
N VAL A 103 11.13 5.14 7.33
CA VAL A 103 9.82 5.78 7.14
C VAL A 103 9.14 6.01 8.48
N LEU A 104 8.55 7.18 8.67
CA LEU A 104 7.67 7.49 9.80
C LEU A 104 6.23 7.14 9.42
N VAL A 105 5.63 6.20 10.16
CA VAL A 105 4.23 5.78 9.98
C VAL A 105 3.42 6.09 11.23
N ARG A 106 2.24 6.67 11.03
CA ARG A 106 1.29 7.00 12.12
C ARG A 106 0.21 5.94 12.18
N HIS A 107 0.36 4.99 13.10
CA HIS A 107 -0.43 3.76 13.15
C HIS A 107 -1.77 3.91 13.86
N GLY A 108 -2.80 3.30 13.29
CA GLY A 108 -4.08 3.06 13.95
C GLY A 108 -4.89 4.34 14.20
N LYS A 109 -5.89 4.22 15.09
CA LYS A 109 -6.82 5.30 15.42
C LYS A 109 -6.10 6.47 16.12
N HIS A 110 -5.20 6.15 17.04
CA HIS A 110 -4.47 7.13 17.85
C HIS A 110 -3.27 7.74 17.12
N ARG A 111 -2.98 7.28 15.89
CA ARG A 111 -1.92 7.81 15.04
C ARG A 111 -0.54 7.75 15.68
N THR A 112 -0.28 6.71 16.48
CA THR A 112 0.99 6.52 17.20
C THR A 112 2.15 6.53 16.20
N PRO A 113 3.06 7.52 16.28
CA PRO A 113 4.15 7.66 15.32
C PRO A 113 5.24 6.63 15.60
N ARG A 114 5.56 5.81 14.60
CA ARG A 114 6.66 4.83 14.65
C ARG A 114 7.58 5.00 13.46
N ARG A 115 8.88 5.01 13.73
CA ARG A 115 9.90 5.04 12.69
C ARG A 115 10.35 3.61 12.41
N HIS A 116 10.17 3.18 11.17
CA HIS A 116 10.51 1.84 10.69
C HIS A 116 11.75 1.88 9.81
N ARG A 117 12.47 0.77 9.77
CA ARG A 117 13.48 0.48 8.75
C ARG A 117 12.79 0.13 7.44
N VAL A 118 13.38 0.57 6.33
CA VAL A 118 12.92 0.25 4.98
C VAL A 118 14.01 -0.59 4.30
N PRO A 119 13.73 -1.86 3.99
CA PRO A 119 14.66 -2.73 3.27
C PRO A 119 15.06 -2.17 1.90
N GLY A 120 16.24 -2.56 1.41
CA GLY A 120 16.81 -2.01 0.17
C GLY A 120 15.98 -2.28 -1.09
N ASP A 121 15.30 -3.42 -1.18
CA ASP A 121 14.40 -3.75 -2.29
C ASP A 121 13.17 -2.81 -2.31
N VAL A 122 12.60 -2.52 -1.15
CA VAL A 122 11.52 -1.51 -1.00
C VAL A 122 12.05 -0.11 -1.31
N LEU A 123 13.29 0.18 -0.93
CA LEU A 123 13.93 1.47 -1.19
C LEU A 123 14.09 1.76 -2.69
N LEU A 124 14.46 0.75 -3.50
CA LEU A 124 14.55 0.88 -4.95
C LEU A 124 13.21 1.29 -5.56
N VAL A 125 12.13 0.61 -5.16
CA VAL A 125 10.77 0.93 -5.61
C VAL A 125 10.34 2.32 -5.15
N LEU A 126 10.65 2.72 -3.92
CA LEU A 126 10.36 4.06 -3.41
C LEU A 126 11.09 5.15 -4.20
N ARG A 127 12.37 4.95 -4.52
CA ARG A 127 13.14 5.91 -5.33
C ARG A 127 12.54 6.07 -6.71
N HIS A 128 12.19 4.96 -7.37
CA HIS A 128 11.50 5.01 -8.66
C HIS A 128 10.15 5.72 -8.56
N TRP A 129 9.38 5.44 -7.50
CA TRP A 129 8.12 6.13 -7.24
C TRP A 129 8.31 7.64 -7.04
N MET A 130 9.38 8.10 -6.40
CA MET A 130 9.64 9.54 -6.25
C MET A 130 9.80 10.24 -7.60
N THR A 131 10.47 9.61 -8.58
CA THR A 131 10.56 10.12 -9.96
C THR A 131 9.19 10.16 -10.63
N VAL A 132 8.44 9.05 -10.59
CA VAL A 132 7.07 9.00 -11.16
C VAL A 132 6.15 10.04 -10.52
N ARG A 133 6.33 10.29 -9.22
CA ARG A 133 5.56 11.26 -8.46
C ARG A 133 5.87 12.70 -8.87
N GLU A 134 7.12 13.01 -9.17
CA GLU A 134 7.54 14.32 -9.71
C GLU A 134 6.88 14.56 -11.07
N GLU A 135 6.89 13.57 -11.96
CA GLU A 135 6.22 13.64 -13.26
C GLU A 135 4.70 13.88 -13.10
N LEU A 136 4.03 13.11 -12.23
CA LEU A 136 2.60 13.27 -11.96
C LEU A 136 2.25 14.64 -11.37
N ALA A 137 3.17 15.27 -10.64
CA ALA A 137 2.95 16.56 -10.03
C ALA A 137 3.34 17.73 -10.95
N ALA A 138 4.12 17.50 -12.00
CA ALA A 138 4.61 18.54 -12.90
C ALA A 138 3.47 19.26 -13.65
N GLU A 139 2.37 18.56 -13.90
CA GLU A 139 1.20 19.10 -14.60
C GLU A 139 0.18 19.79 -13.67
N LEU A 140 0.43 19.81 -12.36
CA LEU A 140 -0.49 20.41 -11.40
C LEU A 140 -0.22 21.90 -11.24
N GLU A 141 -1.29 22.70 -11.35
CA GLU A 141 -1.25 24.10 -10.94
C GLU A 141 -1.24 24.20 -9.40
N GLY A 142 -0.36 25.07 -8.88
CA GLY A 142 -0.26 25.35 -7.45
C GLY A 142 0.84 24.56 -6.73
N SER A 143 0.63 24.26 -5.45
CA SER A 143 1.65 23.59 -4.63
C SER A 143 1.71 22.09 -4.91
N VAL A 144 2.92 21.57 -5.14
CA VAL A 144 3.17 20.13 -5.20
C VAL A 144 2.61 19.46 -3.93
N PRO A 145 1.73 18.45 -4.05
CA PRO A 145 1.18 17.75 -2.89
C PRO A 145 2.30 17.24 -1.98
N ARG A 146 2.08 17.07 -0.68
CA ARG A 146 3.06 16.43 0.23
C ARG A 146 2.78 14.96 0.53
N ALA A 147 1.59 14.48 0.17
CA ALA A 147 1.22 13.07 0.33
C ALA A 147 2.17 12.19 -0.50
N LEU A 148 2.57 11.04 0.06
CA LEU A 148 3.41 10.09 -0.66
C LEU A 148 2.65 9.44 -1.82
N LEU A 149 1.40 9.04 -1.58
CA LEU A 149 0.59 8.29 -2.54
C LEU A 149 -0.36 9.24 -3.29
N LEU A 150 -0.22 9.28 -4.61
CA LEU A 150 -1.00 10.13 -5.51
C LEU A 150 -1.91 9.31 -6.44
N THR A 151 -2.93 9.94 -7.01
CA THR A 151 -3.69 9.43 -8.16
C THR A 151 -2.77 9.38 -9.38
N VAL A 152 -2.95 8.38 -10.23
CA VAL A 152 -2.10 8.12 -11.42
C VAL A 152 -2.90 8.19 -12.72
N HIS A 153 -4.21 8.37 -12.60
CA HIS A 153 -5.11 8.59 -13.72
C HIS A 153 -6.02 9.73 -13.32
N HIS A 154 -6.48 10.50 -14.31
CA HIS A 154 -7.61 11.39 -14.13
C HIS A 154 -8.82 10.57 -13.63
N THR A 155 -9.56 11.17 -12.71
CA THR A 155 -10.79 10.58 -12.17
C THR A 155 -11.97 11.49 -12.46
N HIS A 156 -13.18 10.97 -12.33
CA HIS A 156 -14.38 11.79 -12.41
C HIS A 156 -14.99 11.89 -11.01
N ASP A 157 -15.19 13.12 -10.53
CA ASP A 157 -15.91 13.40 -9.28
C ASP A 157 -17.10 14.30 -9.62
N ASN A 158 -18.32 13.82 -9.35
CA ASN A 158 -19.58 14.50 -9.66
C ASN A 158 -19.67 15.08 -11.10
N GLY A 159 -19.12 14.36 -12.09
CA GLY A 159 -19.13 14.76 -13.50
C GLY A 159 -17.97 15.67 -13.91
N THR A 160 -17.11 16.07 -12.98
CA THR A 160 -15.91 16.87 -13.25
C THR A 160 -14.68 15.97 -13.34
N THR A 161 -13.88 16.17 -14.38
CA THR A 161 -12.56 15.53 -14.49
C THR A 161 -11.61 16.13 -13.47
N VAL A 162 -11.12 15.30 -12.57
CA VAL A 162 -10.12 15.62 -11.56
C VAL A 162 -8.77 15.09 -12.03
N ALA A 163 -7.75 15.94 -11.98
CA ALA A 163 -6.41 15.63 -12.45
C ALA A 163 -5.76 14.43 -11.72
N SER A 164 -4.87 13.71 -12.42
CA SER A 164 -3.89 12.85 -11.76
C SER A 164 -2.91 13.67 -10.92
N GLY A 165 -2.13 13.02 -10.05
CA GLY A 165 -1.16 13.69 -9.18
C GLY A 165 -1.73 14.21 -7.87
N LEU A 166 -3.04 14.15 -7.63
CA LEU A 166 -3.63 14.54 -6.34
C LEU A 166 -3.52 13.41 -5.30
N PRO A 167 -3.57 13.70 -3.98
CA PRO A 167 -3.55 12.65 -2.96
C PRO A 167 -4.63 11.58 -3.19
N ILE A 168 -4.23 10.30 -3.20
CA ILE A 168 -5.18 9.20 -3.40
C ILE A 168 -6.05 8.96 -2.16
N THR A 169 -7.29 8.51 -2.37
CA THR A 169 -8.22 8.16 -1.29
C THR A 169 -8.12 6.67 -0.92
N ARG A 170 -8.68 6.30 0.24
CA ARG A 170 -8.83 4.88 0.65
C ARG A 170 -9.57 4.07 -0.41
N GLN A 171 -10.64 4.61 -0.98
CA GLN A 171 -11.40 3.91 -2.01
C GLN A 171 -10.55 3.70 -3.28
N GLY A 172 -9.76 4.70 -3.67
CA GLY A 172 -8.80 4.59 -4.77
C GLY A 172 -7.80 3.46 -4.56
N LEU A 173 -7.29 3.26 -3.34
CA LEU A 173 -6.41 2.14 -3.01
C LEU A 173 -7.11 0.78 -3.12
N VAL A 174 -8.33 0.66 -2.57
CA VAL A 174 -9.13 -0.57 -2.63
C VAL A 174 -9.41 -0.96 -4.09
N LEU A 175 -9.79 0.00 -4.93
CA LEU A 175 -10.03 -0.23 -6.35
C LEU A 175 -8.74 -0.59 -7.10
N SER A 176 -7.62 0.06 -6.79
CA SER A 176 -6.31 -0.27 -7.37
C SER A 176 -5.94 -1.73 -7.09
N TRP A 177 -6.08 -2.19 -5.84
CA TRP A 177 -5.83 -3.58 -5.48
C TRP A 177 -6.78 -4.55 -6.19
N ARG A 178 -8.08 -4.26 -6.24
CA ARG A 178 -9.06 -5.12 -6.93
C ARG A 178 -8.73 -5.28 -8.40
N ARG A 179 -8.37 -4.19 -9.10
CA ARG A 179 -7.97 -4.23 -10.51
C ARG A 179 -6.73 -5.09 -10.72
N PHE A 180 -5.73 -4.94 -9.85
CA PHE A 180 -4.55 -5.81 -9.86
C PHE A 180 -4.94 -7.28 -9.69
N VAL A 181 -5.69 -7.62 -8.64
CA VAL A 181 -6.14 -9.00 -8.37
C VAL A 181 -6.88 -9.61 -9.55
N LEU A 182 -7.82 -8.87 -10.17
CA LEU A 182 -8.57 -9.35 -11.32
C LEU A 182 -7.66 -9.68 -12.50
N ARG A 183 -6.74 -8.76 -12.86
CA ARG A 183 -5.78 -8.99 -13.95
C ARG A 183 -4.82 -10.14 -13.64
N THR A 184 -4.31 -10.19 -12.42
CA THR A 184 -3.35 -11.20 -11.98
C THR A 184 -4.00 -12.58 -11.94
N ASN A 185 -5.21 -12.72 -11.42
CA ASN A 185 -5.93 -13.99 -11.41
C ASN A 185 -6.31 -14.45 -12.82
N ALA A 186 -6.65 -13.53 -13.73
CA ALA A 186 -6.87 -13.88 -15.13
C ALA A 186 -5.59 -14.40 -15.80
N ARG A 187 -4.43 -13.81 -15.47
CA ARG A 187 -3.13 -14.21 -16.04
C ARG A 187 -2.58 -15.52 -15.48
N TYR A 188 -2.75 -15.76 -14.18
CA TYR A 188 -2.11 -16.87 -13.46
C TYR A 188 -3.09 -17.91 -12.89
N GLY A 189 -4.39 -17.82 -13.20
CA GLY A 189 -5.42 -18.65 -12.58
C GLY A 189 -5.29 -20.16 -12.83
N ALA A 190 -4.55 -20.57 -13.86
CA ALA A 190 -4.25 -21.98 -14.13
C ALA A 190 -3.06 -22.52 -13.34
N THR A 191 -2.21 -21.65 -12.78
CA THR A 191 -0.94 -22.04 -12.15
C THR A 191 -0.83 -21.63 -10.68
N ARG A 192 -1.77 -20.82 -10.17
CA ARG A 192 -1.77 -20.33 -8.78
C ARG A 192 -3.18 -20.23 -8.22
N PRO A 193 -3.35 -20.37 -6.89
CA PRO A 193 -4.59 -20.01 -6.23
C PRO A 193 -4.95 -18.53 -6.47
N PRO A 194 -6.25 -18.19 -6.54
CA PRO A 194 -6.67 -16.81 -6.77
C PRO A 194 -6.28 -15.91 -5.59
N LEU A 195 -5.72 -14.75 -5.90
CA LEU A 195 -5.45 -13.71 -4.91
C LEU A 195 -6.75 -13.17 -4.28
N PRO A 196 -6.71 -12.79 -2.99
CA PRO A 196 -7.87 -12.23 -2.30
C PRO A 196 -8.16 -10.79 -2.74
N THR A 197 -9.44 -10.44 -2.87
CA THR A 197 -9.86 -9.06 -3.21
C THR A 197 -9.68 -8.07 -2.06
N ARG A 198 -9.34 -8.52 -0.85
CA ARG A 198 -8.97 -7.68 0.29
C ARG A 198 -7.47 -7.80 0.54
N PHE A 199 -6.74 -6.71 0.31
CA PHE A 199 -5.31 -6.64 0.60
C PHE A 199 -4.96 -6.92 2.06
N GLU A 200 -5.90 -6.67 2.99
CA GLU A 200 -5.75 -7.01 4.41
C GLU A 200 -5.39 -8.49 4.64
N GLN A 201 -5.86 -9.41 3.79
CA GLN A 201 -5.52 -10.83 3.88
C GLN A 201 -4.04 -11.10 3.56
N VAL A 202 -3.44 -10.30 2.65
CA VAL A 202 -2.01 -10.33 2.32
C VAL A 202 -1.19 -9.67 3.43
N ARG A 203 -1.62 -8.49 3.91
CA ARG A 203 -0.97 -7.79 5.03
C ARG A 203 -0.84 -8.69 6.26
N ARG A 204 -1.94 -9.36 6.62
CA ARG A 204 -1.96 -10.25 7.78
C ARG A 204 -1.03 -11.44 7.62
N ALA A 205 -0.84 -11.99 6.41
CA ALA A 205 0.13 -13.06 6.18
C ALA A 205 1.56 -12.63 6.58
N TRP A 206 1.97 -11.41 6.23
CA TRP A 206 3.27 -10.87 6.68
C TRP A 206 3.31 -10.62 8.18
N CYS A 207 2.25 -10.06 8.76
CA CYS A 207 2.20 -9.74 10.19
C CYS A 207 2.22 -11.01 11.05
N ASP A 208 1.40 -12.00 10.71
CA ASP A 208 1.29 -13.27 11.42
C ASP A 208 2.61 -14.06 11.33
N ALA A 209 3.40 -13.84 10.27
CA ALA A 209 4.75 -14.39 10.10
C ALA A 209 5.87 -13.56 10.74
N GLY A 210 5.57 -12.41 11.35
CA GLY A 210 6.57 -11.54 11.99
C GLY A 210 7.55 -10.85 11.03
N VAL A 211 7.19 -10.70 9.75
CA VAL A 211 8.04 -10.07 8.72
C VAL A 211 8.27 -8.57 8.97
N PRO A 212 7.26 -7.76 9.33
CA PRO A 212 7.45 -6.32 9.48
C PRO A 212 8.40 -5.94 10.61
N ASP A 213 9.16 -4.86 10.41
CA ASP A 213 9.82 -4.14 11.48
C ASP A 213 8.75 -3.49 12.37
N LEU A 214 8.78 -3.74 13.68
CA LEU A 214 7.80 -3.15 14.62
C LEU A 214 8.00 -1.64 14.81
N GLY A 215 9.15 -1.13 14.39
CA GLY A 215 9.52 0.27 14.46
C GLY A 215 9.76 0.75 15.89
N VAL A 216 10.42 1.90 15.99
CA VAL A 216 10.65 2.59 17.26
C VAL A 216 9.62 3.72 17.39
N GLU A 217 8.91 3.75 18.51
CA GLU A 217 7.98 4.83 18.82
C GLU A 217 8.73 6.16 18.94
N VAL A 218 8.21 7.19 18.28
CA VAL A 218 8.81 8.52 18.31
C VAL A 218 8.03 9.33 19.32
N VAL A 219 8.60 9.54 20.51
CA VAL A 219 8.04 10.50 21.46
C VAL A 219 8.23 11.89 20.83
N THR A 220 7.13 12.51 20.42
CA THR A 220 7.14 13.96 20.17
C THR A 220 7.34 14.62 21.52
N SER A 221 8.59 14.96 21.85
CA SER A 221 8.86 15.88 22.95
C SER A 221 8.03 17.13 22.67
N GLU A 222 7.09 17.45 23.56
CA GLU A 222 6.33 18.68 23.48
C GLU A 222 7.33 19.84 23.44
N GLN A 223 7.16 20.70 22.44
CA GLN A 223 7.85 21.97 22.32
C GLN A 223 7.50 22.80 23.56
N GLY A 224 8.51 23.12 24.38
CA GLY A 224 8.45 24.26 25.28
C GLY A 224 8.56 25.57 24.50
#